data_AF-A0A2V6MX43-F1
#
_entry.id   AF-A0A2V6MX43-F1
#
_cell.length_a   1.000
_cell.length_b   1.000
_cell.length_c   1.000
_cell.angle_alpha   90.00
_cell.angle_beta   90.00
_cell.angle_gamma   90.00
#
_symmetry.space_group_name_H-M   'P 1'
#
loop_
_entity.id
_entity.type
_entity.pdbx_description
1 polymer ?
#
loop_
_entity_poly.entity_id
_entity_poly.type
_entity_poly.pdbx_seq_one_letter_code
_entity_poly.pdbx_strand_id
1 'polypeptide(L)'
;EGNRLLEAFDELLHISREAHIPAELYHIKALGQKNWGKIDTLLARIEAARKEGLPIRANMYTYIAGGTGLDACLPPWTQDGGYPELLKRLRDPETRKKIAAEVKIDSDKWENLYLAAGSPDRIILADFTAEKLKPFSNKSLAEVAKMRGKDPIETIMDLLVENEKPIGATYFLMSEENVKKEIAQPWISFGSDEASQAPEGVFLKSTPHPRAYGTFARVLGKYGRDEKLVTLPEAIRRLSALPATNLGLDHRGFLKEGMFADVVVFDPATIADHATFENPAQYATGMKNVFVNGREVLKDGEHTGAKPGRALYGPGKVR
;
A
#
# COMPACT_ATOMS: atom_id res chain seq x y z
N GLU A 1 -11.53 3.47 -3.73
CA GLU A 1 -10.82 4.61 -3.09
C GLU A 1 -10.92 5.89 -3.92
N GLY A 2 -11.21 5.77 -5.21
CA GLY A 2 -11.44 6.89 -6.11
C GLY A 2 -12.86 7.46 -6.07
N ASN A 3 -13.47 7.62 -7.25
CA ASN A 3 -14.64 8.47 -7.38
C ASN A 3 -15.85 7.95 -6.59
N ARG A 4 -16.04 6.64 -6.54
CA ARG A 4 -17.13 5.99 -5.80
C ARG A 4 -16.75 5.62 -4.36
N LEU A 5 -15.84 6.37 -3.73
CA LEU A 5 -15.33 6.05 -2.39
C LEU A 5 -16.43 5.91 -1.32
N LEU A 6 -17.42 6.81 -1.32
CA LEU A 6 -18.46 6.81 -0.30
C LEU A 6 -19.48 5.68 -0.55
N GLU A 7 -19.75 5.37 -1.81
CA GLU A 7 -20.63 4.30 -2.24
C GLU A 7 -20.00 2.92 -1.99
N ALA A 8 -18.69 2.79 -2.21
CA ALA A 8 -17.96 1.57 -1.84
C ALA A 8 -17.96 1.36 -0.31
N PHE A 9 -17.94 2.44 0.47
CA PHE A 9 -18.12 2.36 1.91
C PHE A 9 -19.57 1.98 2.29
N ASP A 10 -20.59 2.45 1.55
CA ASP A 10 -21.99 2.02 1.75
C ASP A 10 -22.14 0.52 1.55
N GLU A 11 -21.53 -0.01 0.49
CA GLU A 11 -21.51 -1.44 0.21
C GLU A 11 -20.83 -2.23 1.34
N LEU A 12 -19.67 -1.79 1.80
CA LEU A 12 -18.97 -2.41 2.93
C LEU A 12 -19.84 -2.44 4.21
N LEU A 13 -20.49 -1.32 4.53
CA LEU A 13 -21.38 -1.22 5.69
C LEU A 13 -22.59 -2.14 5.54
N HIS A 14 -23.17 -2.22 4.35
CA HIS A 14 -24.29 -3.11 4.07
C HIS A 14 -23.86 -4.57 4.28
N ILE A 15 -22.74 -5.01 3.70
CA ILE A 15 -22.21 -6.36 3.88
C ILE A 15 -21.95 -6.67 5.35
N SER A 16 -21.28 -5.78 6.08
CA SER A 16 -20.97 -5.97 7.50
C SER A 16 -22.23 -6.11 8.36
N ARG A 17 -23.25 -5.28 8.08
CA ARG A 17 -24.55 -5.32 8.78
C ARG A 17 -25.30 -6.61 8.51
N GLU A 18 -25.51 -6.95 7.25
CA GLU A 18 -26.32 -8.12 6.86
C GLU A 18 -25.66 -9.43 7.29
N ALA A 19 -24.35 -9.55 7.10
CA ALA A 19 -23.61 -10.76 7.44
C ALA A 19 -23.22 -10.83 8.93
N HIS A 20 -23.40 -9.75 9.70
CA HIS A 20 -23.01 -9.65 11.12
C HIS A 20 -21.52 -9.97 11.35
N ILE A 21 -20.65 -9.50 10.46
CA ILE A 21 -19.20 -9.75 10.51
C ILE A 21 -18.38 -8.46 10.59
N PRO A 22 -17.17 -8.51 11.19
CA PRO A 22 -16.19 -7.44 11.09
C PRO A 22 -15.86 -7.08 9.66
N ALA A 23 -15.65 -5.78 9.41
CA ALA A 23 -15.17 -5.29 8.13
C ALA A 23 -13.90 -4.45 8.35
N GLU A 24 -12.96 -4.58 7.43
CA GLU A 24 -11.69 -3.84 7.41
C GLU A 24 -11.63 -3.03 6.12
N LEU A 25 -11.54 -1.70 6.25
CA LEU A 25 -11.08 -0.86 5.15
C LEU A 25 -9.57 -1.03 5.03
N TYR A 26 -9.17 -1.95 4.16
CA TYR A 26 -7.77 -2.14 3.84
C TYR A 26 -7.21 -0.85 3.21
N HIS A 27 -6.00 -0.45 3.63
CA HIS A 27 -5.26 0.73 3.15
C HIS A 27 -6.16 1.95 2.84
N ILE A 28 -6.94 2.43 3.81
CA ILE A 28 -7.89 3.53 3.62
C ILE A 28 -7.20 4.76 3.00
N LYS A 29 -7.85 5.35 1.98
CA LYS A 29 -7.40 6.59 1.32
C LYS A 29 -8.48 7.16 0.40
N ALA A 30 -8.32 8.45 0.06
CA ALA A 30 -9.01 9.09 -1.06
C ALA A 30 -8.01 9.40 -2.19
N LEU A 31 -8.15 8.72 -3.34
CA LEU A 31 -7.21 8.87 -4.46
C LEU A 31 -7.69 9.84 -5.54
N GLY A 32 -6.74 10.61 -6.07
CA GLY A 32 -6.97 11.66 -7.06
C GLY A 32 -7.49 12.95 -6.42
N GLN A 33 -6.95 14.09 -6.88
CA GLN A 33 -7.17 15.40 -6.26
C GLN A 33 -8.65 15.76 -6.08
N LYS A 34 -9.50 15.41 -7.06
CA LYS A 34 -10.95 15.64 -6.99
C LYS A 34 -11.65 14.89 -5.86
N ASN A 35 -11.05 13.82 -5.35
CA ASN A 35 -11.62 13.00 -4.29
C ASN A 35 -11.04 13.32 -2.91
N TRP A 36 -9.95 14.11 -2.80
CA TRP A 36 -9.28 14.35 -1.52
C TRP A 36 -10.22 14.88 -0.44
N GLY A 37 -11.16 15.78 -0.79
CA GLY A 37 -12.15 16.30 0.15
C GLY A 37 -13.16 15.27 0.69
N LYS A 38 -13.27 14.08 0.07
CA LYS A 38 -14.17 13.01 0.55
C LYS A 38 -13.68 12.37 1.84
N ILE A 39 -12.41 12.55 2.22
CA ILE A 39 -11.85 11.89 3.42
C ILE A 39 -12.59 12.30 4.69
N ASP A 40 -12.96 13.58 4.81
CA ASP A 40 -13.62 14.10 6.02
C ASP A 40 -15.00 13.45 6.19
N THR A 41 -15.75 13.32 5.08
CA THR A 41 -17.03 12.61 5.06
C THR A 41 -16.84 11.12 5.36
N LEU A 42 -15.86 10.46 4.75
CA LEU A 42 -15.60 9.04 4.99
C LEU A 42 -15.30 8.76 6.46
N LEU A 43 -14.36 9.51 7.07
CA LEU A 43 -13.98 9.34 8.47
C LEU A 43 -15.16 9.58 9.42
N ALA A 44 -15.95 10.64 9.19
CA ALA A 44 -17.14 10.92 9.99
C ALA A 44 -18.17 9.79 9.93
N ARG A 45 -18.36 9.17 8.75
CA ARG A 45 -19.30 8.07 8.57
C ARG A 45 -18.80 6.76 9.18
N ILE A 46 -17.50 6.48 9.12
CA ILE A 46 -16.91 5.33 9.81
C ILE A 46 -17.07 5.48 11.32
N GLU A 47 -16.80 6.67 11.87
CA GLU A 47 -16.98 6.95 13.29
C GLU A 47 -18.43 6.77 13.73
N ALA A 48 -19.40 7.23 12.93
CA ALA A 48 -20.83 7.01 13.18
C ALA A 48 -21.20 5.52 13.19
N ALA A 49 -20.77 4.76 12.18
CA ALA A 49 -21.01 3.31 12.11
C ALA A 49 -20.40 2.56 13.31
N ARG A 50 -19.20 2.97 13.76
CA ARG A 50 -18.55 2.41 14.95
C ARG A 50 -19.32 2.74 16.23
N LYS A 51 -19.87 3.96 16.35
CA LYS A 51 -20.73 4.36 17.49
C LYS A 51 -22.06 3.60 17.53
N GLU A 52 -22.58 3.16 16.38
CA GLU A 52 -23.72 2.24 16.28
C GLU A 52 -23.38 0.81 16.75
N GLY A 53 -22.10 0.53 17.03
CA GLY A 53 -21.63 -0.79 17.46
C GLY A 53 -21.15 -1.70 16.33
N LEU A 54 -21.07 -1.20 15.08
CA LEU A 54 -20.57 -2.01 13.97
C LEU A 54 -19.05 -2.23 14.09
N PRO A 55 -18.57 -3.47 13.87
CA PRO A 55 -17.15 -3.82 13.93
C PRO A 55 -16.36 -3.36 12.69
N ILE A 56 -16.41 -2.07 12.38
CA ILE A 56 -15.71 -1.44 11.25
C ILE A 56 -14.32 -0.99 11.67
N ARG A 57 -13.30 -1.44 10.96
CA ARG A 57 -11.87 -1.19 11.23
C ARG A 57 -11.19 -0.69 9.96
N ALA A 58 -9.97 -0.20 10.09
CA ALA A 58 -9.16 0.20 8.94
C ALA A 58 -7.67 0.12 9.27
N ASN A 59 -6.86 0.09 8.22
CA ASN A 59 -5.43 0.30 8.28
C ASN A 59 -4.97 1.27 7.18
N MET A 60 -3.76 1.81 7.33
CA MET A 60 -3.13 2.69 6.37
C MET A 60 -1.62 2.50 6.30
N TYR A 61 -1.01 2.88 5.19
CA TYR A 61 0.42 3.22 5.11
C TYR A 61 0.58 4.75 5.13
N THR A 62 1.77 5.25 5.45
CA THR A 62 2.00 6.68 5.73
C THR A 62 2.75 7.44 4.63
N TYR A 63 2.41 7.12 3.38
CA TYR A 63 2.98 7.67 2.15
C TYR A 63 1.87 8.23 1.25
N ILE A 64 2.22 9.23 0.44
CA ILE A 64 1.28 9.90 -0.50
C ILE A 64 1.20 9.22 -1.88
N ALA A 65 1.92 8.11 -2.06
CA ALA A 65 1.89 7.32 -3.29
C ALA A 65 1.42 5.89 -3.01
N GLY A 66 0.64 5.35 -3.94
CA GLY A 66 0.24 3.94 -3.95
C GLY A 66 1.11 3.15 -4.93
N GLY A 67 1.12 1.82 -4.80
CA GLY A 67 1.83 0.91 -5.70
C GLY A 67 0.90 -0.20 -6.20
N THR A 68 0.85 -0.42 -7.51
CA THR A 68 0.13 -1.53 -8.16
C THR A 68 0.63 -1.73 -9.60
N GLY A 69 -0.06 -2.52 -10.42
CA GLY A 69 0.27 -2.71 -11.83
C GLY A 69 0.07 -1.45 -12.70
N LEU A 70 0.90 -1.28 -13.73
CA LEU A 70 0.74 -0.24 -14.76
C LEU A 70 -0.56 -0.42 -15.56
N ASP A 71 -1.04 -1.65 -15.68
CA ASP A 71 -2.31 -2.03 -16.30
C ASP A 71 -3.55 -1.45 -15.60
N ALA A 72 -3.43 -0.97 -14.35
CA ALA A 72 -4.49 -0.23 -13.67
C ALA A 72 -4.73 1.19 -14.25
N CYS A 73 -3.89 1.63 -15.20
CA CYS A 73 -4.17 2.78 -16.06
C CYS A 73 -5.18 2.48 -17.17
N LEU A 74 -5.52 1.21 -17.41
CA LEU A 74 -6.39 0.78 -18.50
C LEU A 74 -7.78 0.38 -17.99
N PRO A 75 -8.83 0.46 -18.83
CA PRO A 75 -10.17 0.03 -18.45
C PRO A 75 -10.19 -1.43 -17.97
N PRO A 76 -10.96 -1.80 -16.92
CA PRO A 76 -10.92 -3.15 -16.33
C PRO A 76 -11.23 -4.27 -17.32
N TRP A 77 -12.14 -4.04 -18.29
CA TRP A 77 -12.50 -5.03 -19.31
C TRP A 77 -11.31 -5.50 -20.15
N THR A 78 -10.24 -4.71 -20.21
CA THR A 78 -9.01 -5.12 -20.90
C THR A 78 -8.38 -6.36 -20.27
N GLN A 79 -8.64 -6.61 -18.98
CA GLN A 79 -8.16 -7.76 -18.22
C GLN A 79 -9.16 -8.93 -18.15
N ASP A 80 -10.33 -8.83 -18.78
CA ASP A 80 -11.30 -9.93 -18.79
C ASP A 80 -10.68 -11.17 -19.45
N GLY A 81 -10.61 -12.29 -18.70
CA GLY A 81 -9.89 -13.49 -19.14
C GLY A 81 -8.40 -13.51 -18.76
N GLY A 82 -7.93 -12.53 -18.00
CA GLY A 82 -6.58 -12.46 -17.45
C GLY A 82 -5.55 -11.81 -18.37
N TYR A 83 -4.29 -11.79 -17.91
CA TYR A 83 -3.18 -11.11 -18.57
C TYR A 83 -2.91 -11.57 -20.02
N PRO A 84 -3.04 -12.86 -20.39
CA PRO A 84 -2.89 -13.27 -21.79
C PRO A 84 -3.90 -12.61 -22.75
N GLU A 85 -5.16 -12.43 -22.31
CA GLU A 85 -6.19 -11.76 -23.11
C GLU A 85 -5.96 -10.25 -23.19
N LEU A 86 -5.47 -9.64 -22.10
CA LEU A 86 -4.98 -8.25 -22.14
C LEU A 86 -3.93 -8.07 -23.25
N LEU A 87 -2.91 -8.92 -23.31
CA LEU A 87 -1.87 -8.81 -24.35
C LEU A 87 -2.41 -8.96 -25.77
N LYS A 88 -3.40 -9.84 -26.00
CA LYS A 88 -4.07 -9.96 -27.30
C LYS A 88 -4.78 -8.66 -27.68
N ARG A 89 -5.54 -8.08 -26.74
CA ARG A 89 -6.23 -6.79 -26.92
C ARG A 89 -5.27 -5.65 -27.21
N LEU A 90 -4.14 -5.59 -26.49
CA LEU A 90 -3.13 -4.54 -26.67
C LEU A 90 -2.33 -4.66 -27.97
N ARG A 91 -2.39 -5.81 -28.65
CA ARG A 91 -1.81 -6.03 -29.99
C ARG A 91 -2.78 -5.69 -31.12
N ASP A 92 -4.08 -5.56 -30.84
CA ASP A 92 -5.10 -5.19 -31.84
C ASP A 92 -5.21 -3.66 -31.99
N PRO A 93 -4.96 -3.08 -33.18
CA PRO A 93 -4.95 -1.62 -33.36
C PRO A 93 -6.29 -0.93 -33.06
N GLU A 94 -7.42 -1.55 -33.40
CA GLU A 94 -8.74 -0.95 -33.15
C GLU A 94 -9.07 -0.95 -31.65
N THR A 95 -8.73 -2.04 -30.97
CA THR A 95 -8.86 -2.15 -29.51
C THR A 95 -7.98 -1.11 -28.80
N ARG A 96 -6.74 -0.89 -29.26
CA ARG A 96 -5.87 0.18 -28.70
C ARG A 96 -6.49 1.57 -28.83
N LYS A 97 -7.04 1.91 -30.01
CA LYS A 97 -7.73 3.21 -30.20
C LYS A 97 -8.90 3.38 -29.23
N LYS A 98 -9.68 2.31 -29.03
CA LYS A 98 -10.78 2.30 -28.04
C LYS A 98 -10.26 2.51 -26.62
N ILE A 99 -9.22 1.78 -26.22
CA ILE A 99 -8.58 1.93 -24.90
C ILE A 99 -8.08 3.36 -24.72
N ALA A 100 -7.32 3.90 -25.67
CA ALA A 100 -6.77 5.25 -25.60
C ALA A 100 -7.86 6.34 -25.50
N ALA A 101 -9.00 6.15 -26.16
CA ALA A 101 -10.15 7.03 -26.04
C ALA A 101 -10.79 6.94 -24.64
N GLU A 102 -10.99 5.73 -24.11
CA GLU A 102 -11.63 5.52 -22.80
C GLU A 102 -10.76 5.99 -21.62
N VAL A 103 -9.44 5.81 -21.67
CA VAL A 103 -8.51 6.28 -20.62
C VAL A 103 -8.56 7.80 -20.44
N LYS A 104 -8.89 8.55 -21.49
CA LYS A 104 -9.00 10.02 -21.45
C LYS A 104 -10.32 10.51 -20.87
N ILE A 105 -11.30 9.63 -20.67
CA ILE A 105 -12.63 10.00 -20.18
C ILE A 105 -12.60 9.99 -18.65
N ASP A 106 -12.76 11.16 -18.05
CA ASP A 106 -13.02 11.25 -16.62
C ASP A 106 -14.46 10.81 -16.33
N SER A 107 -14.61 9.67 -15.64
CA SER A 107 -15.92 9.10 -15.30
C SER A 107 -15.86 8.25 -14.03
N ASP A 108 -17.03 7.90 -13.52
CA ASP A 108 -17.18 7.07 -12.31
C ASP A 108 -17.41 5.57 -12.63
N LYS A 109 -17.26 5.19 -13.90
CA LYS A 109 -17.48 3.81 -14.36
C LYS A 109 -16.42 2.83 -13.87
N TRP A 110 -15.20 3.31 -13.66
CA TRP A 110 -14.08 2.51 -13.17
C TRP A 110 -13.02 3.42 -12.53
N GLU A 111 -12.10 2.83 -11.78
CA GLU A 111 -11.02 3.56 -11.11
C GLU A 111 -9.84 3.78 -12.07
N ASN A 112 -9.74 4.99 -12.62
CA ASN A 112 -8.74 5.35 -13.62
C ASN A 112 -7.48 5.96 -12.97
N LEU A 113 -6.44 5.14 -12.74
CA LEU A 113 -5.20 5.59 -12.09
C LEU A 113 -4.37 6.56 -12.95
N TYR A 114 -4.51 6.50 -14.28
CA TYR A 114 -3.85 7.46 -15.18
C TYR A 114 -4.37 8.88 -14.92
N LEU A 115 -5.69 9.05 -14.88
CA LEU A 115 -6.30 10.35 -14.55
C LEU A 115 -6.17 10.71 -13.06
N ALA A 116 -6.26 9.73 -12.15
CA ALA A 116 -6.14 9.97 -10.71
C ALA A 116 -4.74 10.49 -10.33
N ALA A 117 -3.68 10.06 -11.04
CA ALA A 117 -2.34 10.61 -10.86
C ALA A 117 -2.24 12.09 -11.27
N GLY A 118 -3.13 12.57 -12.14
CA GLY A 118 -3.22 13.95 -12.60
C GLY A 118 -2.14 14.39 -13.61
N SER A 119 -1.02 13.67 -13.69
CA SER A 119 0.00 13.83 -14.73
C SER A 119 0.77 12.51 -14.94
N PRO A 120 1.22 12.18 -16.16
CA PRO A 120 2.17 11.10 -16.39
C PRO A 120 3.52 11.29 -15.67
N ASP A 121 3.88 12.50 -15.24
CA ASP A 121 5.06 12.74 -14.37
C ASP A 121 4.91 12.10 -12.98
N ARG A 122 3.67 11.86 -12.55
CA ARG A 122 3.31 11.32 -11.23
C ARG A 122 3.11 9.80 -11.23
N ILE A 123 3.50 9.14 -12.33
CA ILE A 123 3.44 7.68 -12.50
C ILE A 123 4.88 7.20 -12.71
N ILE A 124 5.47 6.59 -11.69
CA ILE A 124 6.85 6.07 -11.73
C ILE A 124 6.82 4.59 -12.09
N LEU A 125 7.54 4.23 -13.14
CA LEU A 125 7.65 2.86 -13.63
C LEU A 125 8.71 2.13 -12.81
N ALA A 126 8.37 0.95 -12.27
CA ALA A 126 9.25 0.21 -11.36
C ALA A 126 9.61 -1.17 -11.93
N ASP A 127 8.82 -2.20 -11.61
CA ASP A 127 9.21 -3.60 -11.75
C ASP A 127 9.08 -4.15 -13.17
N PHE A 128 10.11 -3.93 -14.01
CA PHE A 128 10.23 -4.57 -15.32
C PHE A 128 10.86 -5.97 -15.22
N THR A 129 10.23 -6.94 -15.89
CA THR A 129 10.78 -8.30 -15.99
C THR A 129 11.65 -8.48 -17.24
N ALA A 130 11.37 -7.74 -18.31
CA ALA A 130 12.16 -7.78 -19.53
C ALA A 130 13.44 -6.94 -19.37
N GLU A 131 14.61 -7.58 -19.51
CA GLU A 131 15.92 -6.93 -19.33
C GLU A 131 16.09 -5.67 -20.21
N LYS A 132 15.57 -5.71 -21.44
CA LYS A 132 15.61 -4.56 -22.37
C LYS A 132 14.86 -3.32 -21.88
N LEU A 133 13.90 -3.48 -20.96
CA LEU A 133 13.08 -2.40 -20.42
C LEU A 133 13.55 -1.89 -19.07
N LYS A 134 14.45 -2.61 -18.39
CA LYS A 134 14.99 -2.18 -17.09
C LYS A 134 15.61 -0.78 -17.07
N PRO A 135 16.20 -0.24 -18.16
CA PRO A 135 16.64 1.15 -18.19
C PRO A 135 15.52 2.20 -17.97
N PHE A 136 14.25 1.80 -18.06
CA PHE A 136 13.09 2.65 -17.75
C PHE A 136 12.65 2.61 -16.28
N SER A 137 13.24 1.75 -15.46
CA SER A 137 12.94 1.68 -14.03
C SER A 137 13.27 3.02 -13.34
N ASN A 138 12.45 3.42 -12.37
CA ASN A 138 12.49 4.70 -11.65
C ASN A 138 12.34 5.95 -12.52
N LYS A 139 11.91 5.81 -13.77
CA LYS A 139 11.52 6.95 -14.61
C LYS A 139 10.02 7.15 -14.54
N SER A 140 9.59 8.40 -14.66
CA SER A 140 8.18 8.70 -14.87
C SER A 140 7.71 8.21 -16.24
N LEU A 141 6.41 7.94 -16.35
CA LEU A 141 5.77 7.63 -17.63
C LEU A 141 6.00 8.77 -18.64
N ALA A 142 5.99 10.02 -18.19
CA ALA A 142 6.25 11.19 -19.02
C ALA A 142 7.66 11.17 -19.63
N GLU A 143 8.69 10.87 -18.82
CA GLU A 143 10.06 10.75 -19.28
C GLU A 143 10.21 9.64 -20.32
N VAL A 144 9.63 8.46 -20.07
CA VAL A 144 9.72 7.33 -21.00
C VAL A 144 8.95 7.59 -22.29
N ALA A 145 7.77 8.21 -22.21
CA ALA A 145 7.01 8.63 -23.38
C ALA A 145 7.80 9.63 -24.24
N LYS A 146 8.46 10.60 -23.59
CA LYS A 146 9.35 11.56 -24.27
C LYS A 146 10.56 10.88 -24.91
N MET A 147 11.23 9.95 -24.21
CA MET A 147 12.34 9.16 -24.77
C MET A 147 11.93 8.36 -26.01
N ARG A 148 10.68 7.89 -26.05
CA ARG A 148 10.11 7.12 -27.16
C ARG A 148 9.48 7.98 -28.25
N GLY A 149 9.32 9.29 -28.04
CA GLY A 149 8.60 10.17 -28.95
C GLY A 149 7.12 9.77 -29.13
N LYS A 150 6.48 9.25 -28.09
CA LYS A 150 5.10 8.73 -28.13
C LYS A 150 4.20 9.39 -27.08
N ASP A 151 2.90 9.28 -27.29
CA ASP A 151 1.89 9.62 -26.29
C ASP A 151 2.04 8.72 -25.03
N PRO A 152 1.82 9.25 -23.81
CA PRO A 152 1.92 8.45 -22.58
C PRO A 152 1.01 7.22 -22.53
N ILE A 153 -0.22 7.30 -23.06
CA ILE A 153 -1.17 6.17 -23.04
C ILE A 153 -0.74 5.10 -24.03
N GLU A 154 -0.28 5.50 -25.23
CA GLU A 154 0.34 4.56 -26.17
C GLU A 154 1.61 3.92 -25.59
N THR A 155 2.39 4.69 -24.83
CA THR A 155 3.59 4.20 -24.15
C THR A 155 3.25 3.14 -23.10
N ILE A 156 2.18 3.32 -22.31
CA ILE A 156 1.68 2.29 -21.39
C ILE A 156 1.41 0.99 -22.13
N MET A 157 0.62 1.05 -23.22
CA MET A 157 0.23 -0.14 -23.98
C MET A 157 1.43 -0.83 -24.63
N ASP A 158 2.39 -0.08 -25.15
CA ASP A 158 3.65 -0.62 -25.69
C ASP A 158 4.47 -1.33 -24.62
N LEU A 159 4.67 -0.69 -23.46
CA LEU A 159 5.45 -1.26 -22.36
C LEU A 159 4.84 -2.58 -21.86
N LEU A 160 3.51 -2.63 -21.69
CA LEU A 160 2.81 -3.83 -21.26
C LEU A 160 2.97 -4.99 -22.26
N VAL A 161 2.89 -4.70 -23.57
CA VAL A 161 3.11 -5.70 -24.63
C VAL A 161 4.57 -6.15 -24.68
N GLU A 162 5.52 -5.22 -24.56
CA GLU A 162 6.96 -5.51 -24.63
C GLU A 162 7.51 -6.26 -23.41
N ASN A 163 6.91 -6.04 -22.23
CA ASN A 163 7.30 -6.71 -20.98
C ASN A 163 6.65 -8.10 -20.84
N GLU A 164 5.52 -8.34 -21.51
CA GLU A 164 4.71 -9.58 -21.49
C GLU A 164 4.19 -10.05 -20.12
N LYS A 165 4.64 -9.41 -19.04
CA LYS A 165 4.21 -9.61 -17.67
C LYS A 165 3.79 -8.26 -17.06
N PRO A 166 3.02 -8.24 -15.96
CA PRO A 166 2.69 -7.02 -15.27
C PRO A 166 3.93 -6.18 -14.96
N ILE A 167 3.80 -4.86 -15.09
CA ILE A 167 4.83 -3.89 -14.72
C ILE A 167 4.36 -3.21 -13.43
N GLY A 168 5.17 -3.22 -12.37
CA GLY A 168 4.88 -2.44 -11.18
C GLY A 168 4.98 -0.94 -11.45
N ALA A 169 4.07 -0.15 -10.89
CA ALA A 169 4.05 1.30 -10.99
C ALA A 169 3.69 1.94 -9.64
N THR A 170 4.34 3.06 -9.35
CA THR A 170 4.04 3.93 -8.21
C THR A 170 3.27 5.15 -8.69
N TYR A 171 2.17 5.47 -8.01
CA TYR A 171 1.28 6.55 -8.37
C TYR A 171 1.21 7.57 -7.25
N PHE A 172 1.61 8.82 -7.52
CA PHE A 172 1.47 9.90 -6.55
C PHE A 172 0.08 10.50 -6.65
N LEU A 173 -0.87 9.99 -5.86
CA LEU A 173 -2.30 10.31 -6.02
C LEU A 173 -3.02 10.69 -4.71
N MET A 174 -2.32 10.73 -3.58
CA MET A 174 -2.86 11.14 -2.28
C MET A 174 -2.33 12.52 -1.85
N SER A 175 -2.93 13.05 -0.79
CA SER A 175 -2.52 14.27 -0.10
C SER A 175 -1.89 13.95 1.25
N GLU A 176 -0.79 14.61 1.58
CA GLU A 176 -0.18 14.54 2.93
C GLU A 176 -1.18 15.00 4.01
N GLU A 177 -2.04 15.98 3.71
CA GLU A 177 -3.08 16.44 4.64
C GLU A 177 -4.04 15.30 5.02
N ASN A 178 -4.46 14.50 4.03
CA ASN A 178 -5.35 13.37 4.26
C ASN A 178 -4.63 12.28 5.08
N VAL A 179 -3.38 11.98 4.77
CA VAL A 179 -2.55 11.06 5.57
C VAL A 179 -2.51 11.51 7.03
N LYS A 180 -2.33 12.81 7.32
CA LYS A 180 -2.34 13.34 8.69
C LYS A 180 -3.71 13.21 9.37
N LYS A 181 -4.81 13.48 8.64
CA LYS A 181 -6.19 13.29 9.13
C LYS A 181 -6.49 11.84 9.51
N GLU A 182 -6.01 10.90 8.70
CA GLU A 182 -6.11 9.45 8.95
C GLU A 182 -5.23 9.02 10.14
N ILE A 183 -3.99 9.52 10.22
CA ILE A 183 -3.11 9.30 11.39
C ILE A 183 -3.79 9.80 12.68
N ALA A 184 -4.55 10.89 12.65
CA ALA A 184 -5.23 11.39 13.84
C ALA A 184 -6.34 10.44 14.38
N GLN A 185 -6.77 9.44 13.61
CA GLN A 185 -7.82 8.51 14.03
C GLN A 185 -7.25 7.33 14.83
N PRO A 186 -7.62 7.15 16.12
CA PRO A 186 -7.05 6.10 16.98
C PRO A 186 -7.50 4.68 16.59
N TRP A 187 -8.54 4.54 15.75
CA TRP A 187 -9.05 3.25 15.30
C TRP A 187 -8.44 2.75 13.99
N ILE A 188 -7.56 3.53 13.36
CA ILE A 188 -6.83 3.12 12.15
C ILE A 188 -5.49 2.49 12.55
N SER A 189 -5.24 1.23 12.23
CA SER A 189 -3.91 0.61 12.43
C SER A 189 -2.95 0.99 11.30
N PHE A 190 -1.66 0.66 11.43
CA PHE A 190 -0.71 0.86 10.34
C PHE A 190 -0.28 -0.46 9.70
N GLY A 191 -0.20 -0.48 8.38
CA GLY A 191 0.29 -1.59 7.57
C GLY A 191 1.16 -1.08 6.44
N SER A 192 2.18 -1.85 6.03
CA SER A 192 3.07 -1.44 4.94
C SER A 192 2.40 -1.50 3.57
N ASP A 193 1.42 -2.38 3.38
CA ASP A 193 0.85 -2.72 2.07
C ASP A 193 1.92 -3.17 1.06
N GLU A 194 2.94 -3.87 1.55
CA GLU A 194 4.09 -4.24 0.72
C GLU A 194 4.74 -5.53 1.23
N ALA A 195 5.29 -6.30 0.29
CA ALA A 195 6.04 -7.50 0.64
C ALA A 195 7.31 -7.16 1.42
N SER A 196 7.64 -7.96 2.43
CA SER A 196 8.91 -7.85 3.16
C SER A 196 10.05 -8.45 2.34
N GLN A 197 10.56 -7.69 1.38
CA GLN A 197 11.71 -8.05 0.56
C GLN A 197 13.01 -7.81 1.32
N ALA A 198 13.96 -8.72 1.21
CA ALA A 198 15.33 -8.48 1.70
C ALA A 198 16.13 -7.73 0.62
N PRO A 199 17.08 -6.85 0.94
CA PRO A 199 17.90 -6.12 -0.02
C PRO A 199 19.04 -7.02 -0.52
N GLU A 200 18.72 -8.26 -0.89
CA GLU A 200 19.67 -9.28 -1.31
C GLU A 200 19.05 -10.23 -2.34
N GLY A 201 19.92 -10.94 -3.08
CA GLY A 201 19.52 -12.00 -3.99
C GLY A 201 18.58 -11.53 -5.10
N VAL A 202 17.49 -12.27 -5.32
CA VAL A 202 16.54 -12.01 -6.41
C VAL A 202 15.80 -10.68 -6.25
N PHE A 203 15.67 -10.17 -5.03
CA PHE A 203 14.96 -8.93 -4.74
C PHE A 203 15.75 -7.67 -5.15
N LEU A 204 17.06 -7.78 -5.37
CA LEU A 204 17.86 -6.71 -5.98
C LEU A 204 17.49 -6.44 -7.43
N LYS A 205 16.66 -7.29 -8.04
CA LYS A 205 16.16 -7.13 -9.41
C LYS A 205 14.80 -6.43 -9.48
N SER A 206 14.21 -6.08 -8.35
CA SER A 206 12.95 -5.32 -8.23
C SER A 206 13.20 -3.97 -7.55
N THR A 207 12.34 -3.00 -7.82
CA THR A 207 12.37 -1.69 -7.17
C THR A 207 11.07 -1.49 -6.38
N PRO A 208 11.02 -1.91 -5.10
CA PRO A 208 9.79 -1.85 -4.32
C PRO A 208 9.41 -0.42 -3.97
N HIS A 209 8.18 -0.21 -3.53
CA HIS A 209 7.80 1.06 -2.92
C HIS A 209 8.58 1.26 -1.59
N PRO A 210 9.03 2.48 -1.22
CA PRO A 210 9.78 2.73 0.02
C PRO A 210 9.07 2.28 1.32
N ARG A 211 7.76 2.08 1.23
CA ARG A 211 6.91 1.56 2.32
C ARG A 211 7.29 0.13 2.75
N ALA A 212 7.97 -0.64 1.89
CA ALA A 212 8.49 -1.97 2.22
C ALA A 212 9.50 -1.92 3.39
N TYR A 213 10.31 -0.85 3.43
CA TYR A 213 11.42 -0.71 4.39
C TYR A 213 11.16 0.35 5.46
N GLY A 214 10.34 1.37 5.16
CA GLY A 214 10.22 2.55 6.00
C GLY A 214 8.98 2.66 6.87
N THR A 215 7.87 1.96 6.56
CA THR A 215 6.54 2.26 7.14
C THR A 215 6.54 2.40 8.66
N PHE A 216 7.05 1.40 9.37
CA PHE A 216 6.99 1.36 10.83
C PHE A 216 7.90 2.40 11.48
N ALA A 217 9.12 2.58 10.95
CA ALA A 217 10.06 3.59 11.44
C ALA A 217 9.55 5.01 11.16
N ARG A 218 8.88 5.23 10.02
CA ARG A 218 8.25 6.49 9.65
C ARG A 218 7.11 6.88 10.60
N VAL A 219 6.30 5.91 11.02
CA VAL A 219 5.25 6.11 12.04
C VAL A 219 5.88 6.55 13.36
N LEU A 220 6.89 5.84 13.84
CA LEU A 220 7.51 6.11 15.15
C LEU A 220 8.36 7.40 15.16
N GLY A 221 9.17 7.60 14.12
CA GLY A 221 10.07 8.74 13.95
C GLY A 221 9.34 9.97 13.44
N LYS A 222 9.08 10.05 12.13
CA LYS A 222 8.47 11.23 11.50
C LYS A 222 7.16 11.64 12.18
N TYR A 223 6.17 10.75 12.25
CA TYR A 223 4.83 11.13 12.72
C TYR A 223 4.67 11.12 14.25
N GLY A 224 5.40 10.25 14.95
CA GLY A 224 5.37 10.14 16.40
C GLY A 224 6.28 11.13 17.12
N ARG A 225 7.59 11.07 16.84
CA ARG A 225 8.62 11.92 17.48
C ARG A 225 8.64 13.34 16.92
N ASP A 226 8.74 13.49 15.60
CA ASP A 226 9.07 14.78 14.98
C ASP A 226 7.84 15.68 14.84
N GLU A 227 6.77 15.15 14.25
CA GLU A 227 5.53 15.90 14.00
C GLU A 227 4.49 15.80 15.13
N LYS A 228 4.65 14.84 16.06
CA LYS A 228 3.78 14.63 17.22
C LYS A 228 2.28 14.49 16.89
N LEU A 229 1.96 13.89 15.73
CA LEU A 229 0.58 13.62 15.33
C LEU A 229 -0.06 12.48 16.11
N VAL A 230 0.78 11.59 16.64
CA VAL A 230 0.37 10.45 17.47
C VAL A 230 1.38 10.29 18.60
N THR A 231 0.92 10.04 19.82
CA THR A 231 1.84 9.79 20.93
C THR A 231 2.56 8.46 20.73
N LEU A 232 3.80 8.33 21.22
CA LEU A 232 4.56 7.08 21.07
C LEU A 232 3.80 5.84 21.62
N PRO A 233 3.17 5.87 22.80
CA PRO A 233 2.37 4.74 23.28
C PRO A 233 1.20 4.38 22.36
N GLU A 234 0.52 5.39 21.80
CA GLU A 234 -0.59 5.18 20.88
C GLU A 234 -0.13 4.63 19.53
N ALA A 235 1.00 5.13 19.01
CA ALA A 235 1.64 4.57 17.82
C ALA A 235 1.99 3.09 18.02
N ILE A 236 2.63 2.75 19.15
CA ILE A 236 2.95 1.36 19.51
C ILE A 236 1.67 0.52 19.57
N ARG A 237 0.62 0.99 20.26
CA ARG A 237 -0.67 0.28 20.34
C ARG A 237 -1.25 0.00 18.96
N ARG A 238 -1.16 0.97 18.03
CA ARG A 238 -1.66 0.86 16.65
C ARG A 238 -0.78 0.00 15.73
N LEU A 239 0.45 -0.29 16.16
CA LEU A 239 1.39 -1.22 15.52
C LEU A 239 1.37 -2.64 16.10
N SER A 240 0.80 -2.84 17.30
CA SER A 240 0.80 -4.13 18.00
C SER A 240 -0.60 -4.56 18.43
N ALA A 241 -1.10 -4.01 19.54
CA ALA A 241 -2.32 -4.44 20.19
C ALA A 241 -3.56 -4.30 19.29
N LEU A 242 -3.69 -3.18 18.57
CA LEU A 242 -4.83 -2.92 17.68
C LEU A 242 -4.91 -3.93 16.53
N PRO A 243 -3.89 -4.12 15.67
CA PRO A 243 -3.96 -5.13 14.62
C PRO A 243 -4.08 -6.56 15.17
N ALA A 244 -3.43 -6.90 16.29
CA ALA A 244 -3.58 -8.22 16.92
C ALA A 244 -5.02 -8.47 17.39
N THR A 245 -5.66 -7.46 18.00
CA THR A 245 -7.09 -7.52 18.40
C THR A 245 -7.99 -7.59 17.18
N ASN A 246 -7.68 -6.84 16.12
CA ASN A 246 -8.49 -6.84 14.90
C ASN A 246 -8.47 -8.20 14.21
N LEU A 247 -7.30 -8.81 14.09
CA LEU A 247 -7.15 -10.10 13.41
C LEU A 247 -7.46 -11.31 14.31
N GLY A 248 -7.72 -11.09 15.61
CA GLY A 248 -7.96 -12.17 16.57
C GLY A 248 -6.72 -13.02 16.81
N LEU A 249 -5.53 -12.41 16.83
CA LEU A 249 -4.28 -13.13 17.03
C LEU A 249 -4.14 -13.56 18.49
N ASP A 250 -4.24 -14.86 18.70
CA ASP A 250 -4.16 -15.47 20.03
C ASP A 250 -2.81 -15.20 20.72
N HIS A 251 -2.87 -14.69 21.96
CA HIS A 251 -1.73 -14.38 22.82
C HIS A 251 -0.62 -13.50 22.20
N ARG A 252 -0.96 -12.54 21.31
CA ARG A 252 -0.01 -11.62 20.65
C ARG A 252 -0.43 -10.15 20.74
N GLY A 253 0.52 -9.25 20.49
CA GLY A 253 0.30 -7.80 20.41
C GLY A 253 0.36 -7.06 21.76
N PHE A 254 0.57 -7.76 22.87
CA PHE A 254 0.68 -7.20 24.22
C PHE A 254 1.92 -7.72 24.93
N LEU A 255 2.59 -6.87 25.72
CA LEU A 255 3.63 -7.29 26.66
C LEU A 255 2.99 -7.60 28.01
N LYS A 256 2.64 -8.88 28.23
CA LYS A 256 2.04 -9.40 29.45
C LYS A 256 2.53 -10.83 29.70
N GLU A 257 2.53 -11.27 30.95
CA GLU A 257 2.79 -12.67 31.29
C GLU A 257 1.83 -13.61 30.54
N GLY A 258 2.36 -14.73 30.05
CA GLY A 258 1.60 -15.72 29.26
C GLY A 258 1.44 -15.40 27.77
N MET A 259 1.86 -14.21 27.29
CA MET A 259 1.86 -13.88 25.86
C MET A 259 3.08 -14.47 25.13
N PHE A 260 2.99 -14.62 23.80
CA PHE A 260 4.17 -14.91 22.99
C PHE A 260 5.19 -13.77 23.11
N ALA A 261 6.47 -14.12 23.24
CA ALA A 261 7.58 -13.17 23.32
C ALA A 261 7.94 -12.61 21.93
N ASP A 262 6.99 -11.91 21.31
CA ASP A 262 7.23 -11.06 20.15
C ASP A 262 7.51 -9.64 20.65
N VAL A 263 8.79 -9.28 20.70
CA VAL A 263 9.25 -8.06 21.37
C VAL A 263 10.16 -7.27 20.43
N VAL A 264 9.97 -5.96 20.40
CA VAL A 264 10.84 -5.03 19.67
C VAL A 264 11.51 -4.09 20.67
N VAL A 265 12.81 -3.87 20.50
CA VAL A 265 13.60 -2.91 21.26
C VAL A 265 14.15 -1.90 20.26
N PHE A 266 13.80 -0.64 20.42
CA PHE A 266 14.23 0.44 19.54
C PHE A 266 14.57 1.69 20.33
N ASP A 267 15.35 2.57 19.71
CA ASP A 267 15.69 3.87 20.25
C ASP A 267 14.66 4.92 19.81
N PRO A 268 13.83 5.46 20.71
CA PRO A 268 12.83 6.44 20.33
C PRO A 268 13.46 7.77 19.86
N ALA A 269 14.72 8.06 20.21
CA ALA A 269 15.41 9.26 19.75
C ALA A 269 15.93 9.12 18.32
N THR A 270 16.32 7.92 17.88
CA THR A 270 17.01 7.72 16.59
C THR A 270 16.27 6.86 15.57
N ILE A 271 15.08 6.33 15.88
CA ILE A 271 14.26 5.58 14.93
C ILE A 271 13.92 6.45 13.70
N ALA A 272 14.26 5.98 12.51
CA ALA A 272 14.09 6.72 11.26
C ALA A 272 14.04 5.81 10.03
N ASP A 273 13.17 6.12 9.06
CA ASP A 273 13.15 5.53 7.73
C ASP A 273 14.12 6.26 6.79
N HIS A 274 14.87 5.49 5.98
CA HIS A 274 15.80 6.02 4.97
C HIS A 274 15.34 5.75 3.54
N ALA A 275 14.37 4.84 3.36
CA ALA A 275 13.83 4.47 2.06
C ALA A 275 13.11 5.65 1.39
N THR A 276 13.57 6.01 0.20
CA THR A 276 12.95 7.03 -0.66
C THR A 276 12.38 6.39 -1.93
N PHE A 277 11.68 7.16 -2.76
CA PHE A 277 11.19 6.64 -4.04
C PHE A 277 12.34 6.34 -5.02
N GLU A 278 13.41 7.11 -4.95
CA GLU A 278 14.60 6.97 -5.78
C GLU A 278 15.48 5.80 -5.31
N ASN A 279 15.57 5.60 -3.99
CA ASN A 279 16.33 4.51 -3.39
C ASN A 279 15.51 3.83 -2.28
N PRO A 280 14.59 2.91 -2.64
CA PRO A 280 13.63 2.34 -1.70
C PRO A 280 14.18 1.19 -0.85
N ALA A 281 15.24 0.52 -1.30
CA ALA A 281 15.80 -0.65 -0.63
C ALA A 281 16.81 -0.26 0.47
N GLN A 282 16.38 0.60 1.40
CA GLN A 282 17.20 1.09 2.50
C GLN A 282 16.56 0.75 3.84
N TYR A 283 17.26 -0.04 4.66
CA TYR A 283 16.79 -0.35 6.01
C TYR A 283 16.65 0.91 6.87
N ALA A 284 15.63 0.92 7.71
CA ALA A 284 15.48 1.89 8.78
C ALA A 284 16.58 1.73 9.84
N THR A 285 16.90 2.80 10.55
CA THR A 285 17.83 2.78 11.71
C THR A 285 17.08 2.94 13.02
N GLY A 286 17.72 2.58 14.13
CA GLY A 286 17.18 2.76 15.49
C GLY A 286 16.40 1.55 16.02
N MET A 287 16.10 0.55 15.19
CA MET A 287 15.67 -0.77 15.67
C MET A 287 16.90 -1.56 16.17
N LYS A 288 16.92 -1.93 17.46
CA LYS A 288 18.08 -2.57 18.10
C LYS A 288 17.93 -4.08 18.14
N ASN A 289 16.88 -4.59 18.79
CA ASN A 289 16.66 -6.03 18.92
C ASN A 289 15.21 -6.37 18.58
N VAL A 290 15.01 -7.52 17.95
CA VAL A 290 13.69 -8.06 17.64
C VAL A 290 13.67 -9.52 18.04
N PHE A 291 12.64 -9.91 18.78
CA PHE A 291 12.37 -11.27 19.20
C PHE A 291 11.08 -11.72 18.56
N VAL A 292 11.08 -12.94 18.02
CA VAL A 292 9.87 -13.59 17.51
C VAL A 292 9.76 -14.94 18.20
N ASN A 293 8.64 -15.18 18.88
CA ASN A 293 8.44 -16.35 19.74
C ASN A 293 9.60 -16.57 20.75
N GLY A 294 10.15 -15.48 21.30
CA GLY A 294 11.24 -15.51 22.29
C GLY A 294 12.63 -15.76 21.73
N ARG A 295 12.79 -15.94 20.41
CA ARG A 295 14.10 -16.08 19.76
C ARG A 295 14.48 -14.77 19.10
N GLU A 296 15.69 -14.29 19.40
CA GLU A 296 16.26 -13.08 18.82
C GLU A 296 16.49 -13.26 17.31
N VAL A 297 15.78 -12.48 16.50
CA VAL A 297 15.88 -12.47 15.02
C VAL A 297 16.66 -11.26 14.52
N LEU A 298 16.72 -10.18 15.31
CA LEU A 298 17.55 -9.02 15.06
C LEU A 298 18.35 -8.73 16.34
N LYS A 299 19.66 -8.57 16.22
CA LYS A 299 20.56 -8.22 17.31
C LYS A 299 21.45 -7.05 16.89
N ASP A 300 21.41 -5.96 17.67
CA ASP A 300 22.17 -4.73 17.41
C ASP A 300 21.98 -4.20 15.98
N GLY A 301 20.76 -4.32 15.44
CA GLY A 301 20.41 -3.91 14.07
C GLY A 301 20.67 -4.95 12.97
N GLU A 302 21.28 -6.10 13.29
CA GLU A 302 21.66 -7.13 12.33
C GLU A 302 20.81 -8.40 12.45
N HIS A 303 20.43 -9.00 11.31
CA HIS A 303 19.58 -10.20 11.31
C HIS A 303 20.40 -11.44 11.75
N THR A 304 19.91 -12.21 12.72
CA THR A 304 20.65 -13.34 13.30
C THR A 304 20.60 -14.63 12.48
N GLY A 305 19.80 -14.62 11.41
CA GLY A 305 19.48 -15.81 10.59
C GLY A 305 18.38 -16.70 11.17
N ALA A 306 17.94 -16.44 12.42
CA ALA A 306 16.85 -17.17 13.04
C ALA A 306 15.51 -16.88 12.34
N LYS A 307 14.75 -17.93 12.03
CA LYS A 307 13.41 -17.85 11.40
C LYS A 307 12.36 -18.56 12.25
N PRO A 308 12.12 -18.14 13.52
CA PRO A 308 11.22 -18.82 14.45
C PRO A 308 9.73 -18.54 14.18
N GLY A 309 9.40 -17.91 13.05
CA GLY A 309 8.03 -17.59 12.65
C GLY A 309 7.16 -18.85 12.56
N ARG A 310 5.86 -18.67 12.78
CA ARG A 310 4.86 -19.74 12.75
C ARG A 310 3.67 -19.28 11.94
N ALA A 311 3.01 -20.21 11.25
CA ALA A 311 1.70 -19.94 10.69
C ALA A 311 0.74 -19.58 11.84
N LEU A 312 0.08 -18.43 11.71
CA LEU A 312 -0.98 -18.01 12.61
C LEU A 312 -2.32 -18.44 12.04
N TYR A 313 -3.22 -18.84 12.92
CA TYR A 313 -4.53 -19.32 12.55
C TYR A 313 -5.57 -18.48 13.25
N GLY A 314 -6.53 -17.96 12.47
CA GLY A 314 -7.69 -17.28 13.01
C GLY A 314 -8.75 -18.27 13.53
N PRO A 315 -9.87 -17.75 14.05
CA PRO A 315 -10.96 -18.57 14.60
C PRO A 315 -11.61 -19.53 13.59
N GLY A 316 -11.41 -19.30 12.29
CA GLY A 316 -11.91 -20.18 11.22
C GLY A 316 -11.11 -21.47 11.02
N LYS A 317 -10.02 -21.73 11.77
CA LYS A 317 -9.30 -23.00 11.67
C LYS A 317 -10.14 -24.11 12.30
N VAL A 318 -10.83 -24.87 11.46
CA VAL A 318 -11.43 -26.14 11.85
C VAL A 318 -10.29 -27.09 12.25
N ARG A 319 -10.39 -27.67 13.46
CA ARG A 319 -9.43 -28.67 13.95
C ARG A 319 -9.46 -29.94 13.11
#